data_AF-A0A3B4UPL9-F1
#
_entry.id   AF-A0A3B4UPL9-F1
#
_cell.length_a   1.000
_cell.length_b   1.000
_cell.length_c   1.000
_cell.angle_alpha   90.00
_cell.angle_beta   90.00
_cell.angle_gamma   90.00
#
_symmetry.space_group_name_H-M   'P 1'
#
loop_
_entity.id
_entity.type
_entity.pdbx_description
1 polymer ?
#
loop_
_entity_poly.entity_id
_entity_poly.type
_entity_poly.pdbx_seq_one_letter_code
_entity_poly.pdbx_strand_id
1 'polypeptide(L)'
;MDLEDDTTVLTTLKSFNSFISRPEHPQRPSDHSAGSGNLQTQYKRSMELLEAADRVHSKNRYLQLDQEKKQMELSHKRARFELEKVASDSARDLECVCMHFFRQKIEDLEAERQRLEEQNNILEMRLERNNLQGDYDPVKTRVLHLKMNPTSVAKQQRQQEVESLREEVTHLRELVRSLQDGGALVHSQDDSSMHSSSLDLRKQMESSELRNQRLKEVFQRKIQEFRTVCYVLTGYQIDITTENQYRLTSVYAEHMDDSLLFKKTGPMGGSNGSMQLMETEFSKTLGEMVALHLHHQKSIPAFLSAVTLDLFSRQTTI
;
A
#
# COMPACT_ATOMS: atom_id res chain seq x y z
N MET A 1 14.67 55.40 23.86
CA MET A 1 15.82 56.26 23.50
C MET A 1 15.21 57.62 23.23
N ASP A 2 15.08 58.45 24.26
CA ASP A 2 14.50 59.79 24.19
C ASP A 2 15.60 60.81 24.50
N LEU A 3 16.41 61.17 23.50
CA LEU A 3 17.43 62.21 23.64
C LEU A 3 17.18 63.44 22.75
N GLU A 4 16.15 63.41 21.88
CA GLU A 4 15.87 64.51 20.95
C GLU A 4 14.93 65.58 21.55
N ASP A 5 14.04 65.20 22.48
CA ASP A 5 13.01 66.10 23.02
C ASP A 5 13.54 67.09 24.09
N ASP A 6 14.65 66.74 24.77
CA ASP A 6 15.30 67.64 25.73
C ASP A 6 15.98 68.83 25.02
N THR A 7 16.41 68.64 23.77
CA THR A 7 17.13 69.67 23.01
C THR A 7 16.20 70.77 22.54
N THR A 8 14.98 70.41 22.10
CA THR A 8 13.94 71.36 21.69
C THR A 8 13.48 72.19 22.88
N VAL A 9 13.16 71.57 24.03
CA VAL A 9 12.76 72.28 25.26
C VAL A 9 13.85 73.25 25.77
N LEU A 10 15.12 72.83 25.75
CA LEU A 10 16.24 73.71 26.12
C LEU A 10 16.43 74.89 25.16
N THR A 11 16.19 74.69 23.86
CA THR A 11 16.27 75.79 22.87
C THR A 11 15.13 76.79 23.04
N THR A 12 13.90 76.36 23.30
CA THR A 12 12.77 77.26 23.58
C THR A 12 12.97 78.02 24.89
N LEU A 13 13.47 77.37 25.95
CA LEU A 13 13.78 78.06 27.21
C LEU A 13 14.91 79.10 27.04
N LYS A 14 15.95 78.78 26.26
CA LYS A 14 17.04 79.74 25.96
C LYS A 14 16.54 80.92 25.13
N SER A 15 15.66 80.70 24.15
CA SER A 15 15.07 81.80 23.38
C SER A 15 14.16 82.68 24.23
N PHE A 16 13.42 82.09 25.18
CA PHE A 16 12.53 82.83 26.07
C PHE A 16 13.32 83.69 27.08
N ASN A 17 14.43 83.17 27.60
CA ASN A 17 15.31 83.93 28.51
C ASN A 17 16.01 85.10 27.79
N SER A 18 16.37 84.92 26.50
CA SER A 18 16.88 86.00 25.66
C SER A 18 15.84 87.07 25.35
N PHE A 19 14.56 86.69 25.28
CA PHE A 19 13.44 87.60 25.06
C PHE A 19 13.13 88.46 26.29
N ILE A 20 13.11 87.86 27.48
CA ILE A 20 12.83 88.55 28.76
C ILE A 20 13.98 89.51 29.14
N SER A 21 15.21 89.20 28.75
CA SER A 21 16.41 89.99 29.10
C SER A 21 16.61 91.25 28.24
N ARG A 22 15.68 91.56 27.32
CA ARG A 22 15.71 92.84 26.58
C ARG A 22 15.05 93.94 27.43
N PRO A 23 15.74 95.03 27.76
CA PRO A 23 15.08 96.21 28.27
C PRO A 23 14.26 96.84 27.14
N GLU A 24 12.95 96.60 27.13
CA GLU A 24 11.99 97.40 26.38
C GLU A 24 11.99 98.82 26.95
N HIS A 25 12.83 99.67 26.38
CA HIS A 25 12.74 101.11 26.53
C HIS A 25 11.71 101.61 25.51
N PRO A 26 10.56 102.18 25.90
CA PRO A 26 9.67 102.78 24.94
C PRO A 26 10.36 104.04 24.41
N GLN A 27 10.97 103.95 23.23
CA GLN A 27 11.30 105.14 22.45
C GLN A 27 9.98 105.79 22.04
N ARG A 28 9.52 106.71 22.89
CA ARG A 28 8.61 107.80 22.52
C ARG A 28 9.25 108.55 21.35
N PRO A 29 8.62 108.67 20.17
CA PRO A 29 8.96 109.75 19.27
C PRO A 29 8.60 111.06 19.97
N SER A 30 9.60 111.91 20.15
CA SER A 30 9.42 113.30 20.52
C SER A 30 8.96 114.04 19.27
N ASP A 31 7.70 114.46 19.25
CA ASP A 31 7.25 115.52 18.35
C ASP A 31 6.62 116.63 19.18
N HIS A 32 7.15 117.83 18.93
CA HIS A 32 6.71 119.07 19.53
C HIS A 32 5.26 119.41 19.13
N SER A 33 4.58 120.05 20.08
CA SER A 33 3.26 120.69 19.97
C SER A 33 3.00 121.46 18.66
N ALA A 34 1.93 121.10 17.94
CA ALA A 34 0.87 122.01 17.46
C ALA A 34 -0.18 121.24 16.62
N GLY A 35 -1.47 121.51 16.84
CA GLY A 35 -2.49 121.31 15.80
C GLY A 35 -3.65 120.37 16.17
N SER A 36 -4.82 120.96 16.34
CA SER A 36 -6.14 120.38 16.63
C SER A 36 -6.73 119.46 15.53
N GLY A 37 -5.94 118.51 14.99
CA GLY A 37 -6.38 117.53 13.97
C GLY A 37 -5.97 116.08 14.25
N ASN A 38 -5.36 115.79 15.42
CA ASN A 38 -4.61 114.54 15.63
C ASN A 38 -5.36 113.45 16.43
N LEU A 39 -6.43 113.78 17.15
CA LEU A 39 -7.18 112.81 17.96
C LEU A 39 -8.01 111.85 17.10
N GLN A 40 -8.63 112.36 16.04
CA GLN A 40 -9.43 111.56 15.10
C GLN A 40 -8.57 110.51 14.36
N THR A 41 -7.34 110.88 14.01
CA THR A 41 -6.35 109.98 13.38
C THR A 41 -5.90 108.89 14.35
N GLN A 42 -5.71 109.22 15.62
CA GLN A 42 -5.36 108.25 16.66
C GLN A 42 -6.50 107.24 16.92
N TYR A 43 -7.76 107.69 17.00
CA TYR A 43 -8.92 106.80 17.13
C TYR A 43 -9.08 105.89 15.91
N LYS A 44 -8.90 106.44 14.70
CA LYS A 44 -8.94 105.66 13.46
C LYS A 44 -7.87 104.56 13.45
N ARG A 45 -6.63 104.89 13.83
CA ARG A 45 -5.53 103.91 13.94
C ARG A 45 -5.78 102.85 15.02
N SER A 46 -6.37 103.24 16.16
CA SER A 46 -6.75 102.31 17.22
C SER A 46 -7.84 101.33 16.77
N MET A 47 -8.83 101.83 16.03
CA MET A 47 -9.91 101.02 15.46
C MET A 47 -9.37 100.04 14.40
N GLU A 48 -8.48 100.50 13.50
CA GLU A 48 -7.81 99.65 12.51
C GLU A 48 -6.97 98.53 13.16
N LEU A 49 -6.30 98.82 14.28
CA LEU A 49 -5.54 97.83 15.07
C LEU A 49 -6.46 96.81 15.75
N LEU A 50 -7.58 97.25 16.31
CA LEU A 50 -8.56 96.35 16.92
C LEU A 50 -9.19 95.42 15.88
N GLU A 51 -9.60 95.95 14.73
CA GLU A 51 -10.09 95.13 13.61
C GLU A 51 -9.00 94.18 13.08
N ALA A 52 -7.74 94.61 13.04
CA ALA A 52 -6.62 93.74 12.66
C ALA A 52 -6.43 92.60 13.67
N ALA A 53 -6.57 92.89 14.98
CA ALA A 53 -6.54 91.87 16.02
C ALA A 53 -7.70 90.88 15.86
N ASP A 54 -8.93 91.34 15.60
CA ASP A 54 -10.09 90.48 15.36
C ASP A 54 -9.93 89.61 14.10
N ARG A 55 -9.34 90.16 13.03
CA ARG A 55 -8.95 89.39 11.82
C ARG A 55 -7.93 88.30 12.14
N VAL A 56 -6.96 88.58 13.01
CA VAL A 56 -5.97 87.57 13.45
C VAL A 56 -6.61 86.51 14.33
N HIS A 57 -7.47 86.90 15.28
CA HIS A 57 -8.17 85.97 16.18
C HIS A 57 -9.11 85.04 15.42
N SER A 58 -9.88 85.57 14.47
CA SER A 58 -10.75 84.77 13.60
C SER A 58 -9.96 83.81 12.71
N LYS A 59 -8.84 84.27 12.13
CA LYS A 59 -7.94 83.42 11.34
C LYS A 59 -7.29 82.32 12.17
N ASN A 60 -6.85 82.62 13.40
CA ASN A 60 -6.31 81.61 14.31
C ASN A 60 -7.37 80.56 14.70
N ARG A 61 -8.60 80.98 15.01
CA ARG A 61 -9.72 80.05 15.26
C ARG A 61 -9.98 79.15 14.06
N TYR A 62 -9.96 79.70 12.84
CA TYR A 62 -10.10 78.92 11.62
C TYR A 62 -8.97 77.89 11.44
N LEU A 63 -7.72 78.28 11.66
CA LEU A 63 -6.56 77.37 11.55
C LEU A 63 -6.62 76.24 12.59
N GLN A 64 -7.04 76.55 13.82
CA GLN A 64 -7.23 75.54 14.85
C GLN A 64 -8.30 74.51 14.45
N LEU A 65 -9.45 74.99 13.97
CA LEU A 65 -10.52 74.10 13.47
C LEU A 65 -10.06 73.27 12.26
N ASP A 66 -9.26 73.84 11.35
CA ASP A 66 -8.69 73.12 10.21
C ASP A 66 -7.69 72.03 10.66
N GLN A 67 -6.87 72.30 11.68
CA GLN A 67 -5.96 71.32 12.27
C GLN A 67 -6.72 70.19 12.96
N GLU A 68 -7.73 70.50 13.78
CA GLU A 68 -8.59 69.51 14.45
C GLU A 68 -9.34 68.66 13.42
N LYS A 69 -9.89 69.28 12.36
CA LYS A 69 -10.54 68.57 11.26
C LYS A 69 -9.57 67.60 10.57
N LYS A 70 -8.36 68.03 10.22
CA LYS A 70 -7.34 67.16 9.61
C LYS A 70 -6.95 66.01 10.53
N GLN A 71 -6.79 66.27 11.83
CA GLN A 71 -6.47 65.23 12.81
C GLN A 71 -7.61 64.21 12.94
N MET A 72 -8.87 64.69 12.96
CA MET A 72 -10.05 63.83 12.98
C MET A 72 -10.18 62.99 11.71
N GLU A 73 -9.95 63.59 10.53
CA GLU A 73 -9.94 62.87 9.25
C GLU A 73 -8.88 61.76 9.22
N LEU A 74 -7.66 62.04 9.73
CA LEU A 74 -6.60 61.03 9.84
C LEU A 74 -6.99 59.92 10.83
N SER A 75 -7.56 60.27 11.97
CA SER A 75 -8.05 59.31 12.97
C SER A 75 -9.13 58.40 12.38
N HIS A 76 -10.11 58.98 11.67
CA HIS A 76 -11.17 58.22 11.02
C HIS A 76 -10.63 57.31 9.91
N LYS A 77 -9.66 57.79 9.12
CA LYS A 77 -8.98 56.97 8.11
C LYS A 77 -8.27 55.77 8.74
N ARG A 78 -7.55 55.98 9.85
CA ARG A 78 -6.89 54.89 10.60
C ARG A 78 -7.89 53.91 11.17
N ALA A 79 -8.95 54.40 11.84
CA ALA A 79 -9.99 53.53 12.39
C ALA A 79 -10.68 52.69 11.32
N ARG A 80 -10.98 53.28 10.16
CA ARG A 80 -11.55 52.55 9.02
C ARG A 80 -10.61 51.46 8.50
N PHE A 81 -9.33 51.78 8.35
CA PHE A 81 -8.33 50.83 7.88
C PHE A 81 -8.17 49.66 8.86
N GLU A 82 -8.11 49.93 10.16
CA GLU A 82 -8.03 48.88 11.19
C GLU A 82 -9.29 47.98 11.19
N LEU A 83 -10.48 48.57 11.07
CA LEU A 83 -11.73 47.79 10.96
C LEU A 83 -11.75 46.91 9.71
N GLU A 84 -11.34 47.45 8.56
CA GLU A 84 -11.27 46.71 7.29
C GLU A 84 -10.23 45.59 7.34
N LYS A 85 -9.09 45.84 7.98
CA LYS A 85 -8.06 44.84 8.22
C LYS A 85 -8.56 43.71 9.10
N VAL A 86 -9.16 44.02 10.25
CA VAL A 86 -9.73 43.01 11.16
C VAL A 86 -10.83 42.20 10.49
N ALA A 87 -11.71 42.84 9.71
CA ALA A 87 -12.74 42.12 8.95
C ALA A 87 -12.13 41.19 7.89
N SER A 88 -11.08 41.64 7.20
CA SER A 88 -10.36 40.84 6.19
C SER A 88 -9.63 39.66 6.82
N ASP A 89 -8.96 39.86 7.95
CA ASP A 89 -8.24 38.81 8.66
C ASP A 89 -9.22 37.78 9.24
N SER A 90 -10.33 38.22 9.83
CA SER A 90 -11.40 37.32 10.30
C SER A 90 -12.03 36.51 9.17
N ALA A 91 -12.18 37.08 7.96
CA ALA A 91 -12.72 36.36 6.81
C ALA A 91 -11.75 35.25 6.34
N ARG A 92 -10.45 35.54 6.31
CA ARG A 92 -9.40 34.56 5.97
C ARG A 92 -9.31 33.44 7.00
N ASP A 93 -9.41 33.77 8.29
CA ASP A 93 -9.38 32.77 9.36
C ASP A 93 -10.56 31.81 9.24
N LEU A 94 -11.77 32.33 8.98
CA LEU A 94 -12.95 31.50 8.77
C LEU A 94 -12.80 30.60 7.54
N GLU A 95 -12.30 31.14 6.42
CA GLU A 95 -12.04 30.37 5.21
C GLU A 95 -11.02 29.25 5.45
N CYS A 96 -9.94 29.54 6.18
CA CYS A 96 -8.92 28.57 6.56
C CYS A 96 -9.51 27.42 7.40
N VAL A 97 -10.32 27.75 8.41
CA VAL A 97 -10.98 26.75 9.27
C VAL A 97 -11.97 25.91 8.46
N CYS A 98 -12.78 26.53 7.60
CA CYS A 98 -13.70 25.82 6.73
C CYS A 98 -12.97 24.88 5.76
N MET A 99 -11.90 25.36 5.12
CA MET A 99 -11.09 24.55 4.22
C MET A 99 -10.46 23.35 4.95
N HIS A 100 -9.94 23.55 6.16
CA HIS A 100 -9.40 22.45 6.98
C HIS A 100 -10.50 21.43 7.32
N PHE A 101 -11.67 21.89 7.73
CA PHE A 101 -12.81 21.02 8.04
C PHE A 101 -13.25 20.20 6.83
N PHE A 102 -13.40 20.82 5.65
CA PHE A 102 -13.76 20.10 4.43
C PHE A 102 -12.68 19.12 4.00
N ARG A 103 -11.40 19.49 4.13
CA ARG A 103 -10.28 18.59 3.82
C ARG A 103 -10.29 17.36 4.73
N GLN A 104 -10.46 17.55 6.04
CA GLN A 104 -10.57 16.44 6.98
C GLN A 104 -11.80 15.57 6.66
N LYS A 105 -12.93 16.18 6.32
CA LYS A 105 -14.14 15.43 5.95
C LYS A 105 -13.95 14.61 4.67
N ILE A 106 -13.21 15.12 3.70
CA ILE A 106 -12.84 14.38 2.48
C ILE A 106 -11.97 13.18 2.86
N GLU A 107 -10.92 13.39 3.67
CA GLU A 107 -10.04 12.32 4.13
C GLU A 107 -10.82 11.21 4.89
N ASP A 108 -11.74 11.59 5.78
CA ASP A 108 -12.60 10.63 6.49
C ASP A 108 -13.51 9.84 5.55
N LEU A 109 -14.12 10.51 4.55
CA LEU A 109 -14.99 9.86 3.57
C LEU A 109 -14.21 8.93 2.64
N GLU A 110 -13.00 9.31 2.25
CA GLU A 110 -12.11 8.48 1.45
C GLU A 110 -11.68 7.22 2.21
N ALA A 111 -11.34 7.36 3.50
CA ALA A 111 -11.00 6.23 4.36
C ALA A 111 -12.18 5.25 4.53
N GLU A 112 -13.39 5.77 4.76
CA GLU A 112 -14.59 4.92 4.84
C GLU A 112 -14.89 4.24 3.50
N ARG A 113 -14.71 4.94 2.38
CA ARG A 113 -14.88 4.35 1.04
C ARG A 113 -13.91 3.19 0.82
N GLN A 114 -12.63 3.37 1.15
CA GLN A 114 -11.62 2.31 1.05
C GLN A 114 -11.97 1.11 1.95
N ARG A 115 -12.43 1.37 3.18
CA ARG A 115 -12.86 0.31 4.09
C ARG A 115 -14.04 -0.49 3.52
N LEU A 116 -15.03 0.18 2.96
CA LEU A 116 -16.20 -0.46 2.35
C LEU A 116 -15.83 -1.23 1.07
N GLU A 117 -14.90 -0.69 0.27
CA GLU A 117 -14.34 -1.38 -0.91
C GLU A 117 -13.64 -2.69 -0.50
N GLU A 118 -12.78 -2.66 0.52
CA GLU A 118 -12.10 -3.85 1.03
C GLU A 118 -13.10 -4.89 1.56
N GLN A 119 -14.12 -4.46 2.30
CA GLN A 119 -15.18 -5.35 2.79
C GLN A 119 -15.98 -5.97 1.64
N ASN A 120 -16.31 -5.20 0.60
CA ASN A 120 -16.98 -5.72 -0.58
C ASN A 120 -16.10 -6.75 -1.31
N ASN A 121 -14.82 -6.47 -1.51
CA ASN A 121 -13.89 -7.40 -2.16
C ASN A 121 -13.82 -8.75 -1.41
N ILE A 122 -13.76 -8.73 -0.07
CA ILE A 122 -13.77 -9.95 0.75
C ILE A 122 -15.09 -10.71 0.59
N LEU A 123 -16.22 -10.00 0.57
CA LEU A 123 -17.54 -10.62 0.40
C LEU A 123 -17.70 -11.22 -1.00
N GLU A 124 -17.26 -10.52 -2.05
CA GLU A 124 -17.27 -11.00 -3.42
C GLU A 124 -16.42 -12.25 -3.58
N MET A 125 -15.18 -12.24 -3.06
CA MET A 125 -14.30 -13.41 -3.09
C MET A 125 -14.93 -14.62 -2.37
N ARG A 126 -15.59 -14.38 -1.23
CA ARG A 126 -16.28 -15.44 -0.48
C ARG A 126 -17.47 -15.99 -1.25
N LEU A 127 -18.27 -15.13 -1.89
CA LEU A 127 -19.38 -15.54 -2.73
C LEU A 127 -18.89 -16.34 -3.94
N GLU A 128 -17.82 -15.90 -4.60
CA GLU A 128 -17.24 -16.62 -5.73
C GLU A 128 -16.74 -18.01 -5.31
N ARG A 129 -16.03 -18.10 -4.17
CA ARG A 129 -15.58 -19.37 -3.62
C ARG A 129 -16.74 -20.32 -3.33
N ASN A 130 -17.81 -19.79 -2.74
CA ASN A 130 -19.01 -20.57 -2.42
C ASN A 130 -19.74 -21.01 -3.69
N ASN A 131 -19.84 -20.14 -4.71
CA ASN A 131 -20.41 -20.48 -6.01
C ASN A 131 -19.61 -21.59 -6.72
N LEU A 132 -18.28 -21.56 -6.65
CA LEU A 132 -17.41 -22.62 -7.17
C LEU A 132 -17.59 -23.96 -6.43
N GLN A 133 -18.00 -23.92 -5.15
CA GLN A 133 -18.34 -25.11 -4.36
C GLN A 133 -19.77 -25.60 -4.61
N GLY A 134 -20.56 -24.87 -5.40
CA GLY A 134 -21.95 -25.21 -5.70
C GLY A 134 -22.95 -24.76 -4.65
N ASP A 135 -22.59 -23.81 -3.77
CA ASP A 135 -23.55 -23.17 -2.87
C ASP A 135 -24.57 -22.36 -3.69
N TYR A 136 -25.80 -22.30 -3.20
CA TYR A 136 -26.90 -21.60 -3.85
C TYR A 136 -27.77 -20.88 -2.82
N ASP A 137 -28.40 -19.79 -3.26
CA ASP A 137 -29.39 -19.05 -2.47
C ASP A 137 -30.72 -19.82 -2.43
N PRO A 138 -31.19 -20.30 -1.27
CA PRO A 138 -32.43 -21.08 -1.17
C PRO A 138 -33.70 -20.26 -1.43
N VAL A 139 -33.63 -18.92 -1.38
CA VAL A 139 -34.77 -18.05 -1.70
C VAL A 139 -34.97 -17.96 -3.22
N LYS A 140 -33.88 -17.97 -3.98
CA LYS A 140 -33.89 -17.82 -5.44
C LYS A 140 -33.86 -19.15 -6.19
N THR A 141 -33.21 -20.16 -5.62
CA THR A 141 -32.87 -21.39 -6.32
C THR A 141 -33.31 -22.61 -5.52
N ARG A 142 -34.10 -23.48 -6.15
CA ARG A 142 -34.46 -24.80 -5.62
C ARG A 142 -33.73 -25.88 -6.41
N VAL A 143 -32.95 -26.70 -5.70
CA VAL A 143 -32.26 -27.85 -6.29
C VAL A 143 -33.20 -29.06 -6.30
N LEU A 144 -33.35 -29.68 -7.46
CA LEU A 144 -34.17 -30.86 -7.68
C LEU A 144 -33.29 -31.99 -8.21
N HIS A 145 -33.57 -33.22 -7.77
CA HIS A 145 -32.94 -34.42 -8.31
C HIS A 145 -33.96 -35.56 -8.38
N LEU A 146 -33.70 -36.55 -9.24
CA LEU A 146 -34.56 -37.72 -9.34
C LEU A 146 -34.54 -38.51 -8.02
N LYS A 147 -35.73 -38.86 -7.52
CA LYS A 147 -35.88 -39.70 -6.32
C LYS A 147 -35.18 -41.05 -6.49
N MET A 148 -35.27 -41.63 -7.69
CA MET A 148 -34.53 -42.81 -8.09
C MET A 148 -33.36 -42.38 -8.98
N ASN A 149 -32.18 -42.23 -8.39
CA ASN A 149 -30.96 -41.88 -9.10
C ASN A 149 -29.90 -42.99 -8.96
N PRO A 150 -28.89 -43.05 -9.86
CA PRO A 150 -27.86 -44.08 -9.79
C PRO A 150 -27.16 -44.18 -8.42
N THR A 151 -26.94 -43.04 -7.75
CA THR A 151 -26.32 -43.01 -6.41
C THR A 151 -27.23 -43.63 -5.34
N SER A 152 -28.53 -43.38 -5.37
CA SER A 152 -29.48 -43.98 -4.42
C SER A 152 -29.61 -45.48 -4.63
N VAL A 153 -29.59 -45.94 -5.89
CA VAL A 153 -29.60 -47.36 -6.23
C VAL A 153 -28.32 -48.03 -5.75
N ALA A 154 -27.15 -47.45 -6.02
CA ALA A 154 -25.87 -47.99 -5.55
C ALA A 154 -25.77 -48.03 -4.02
N LYS A 155 -26.32 -47.02 -3.32
CA LYS A 155 -26.39 -47.00 -1.86
C LYS A 155 -27.29 -48.12 -1.32
N GLN A 156 -28.43 -48.37 -1.98
CA GLN A 156 -29.34 -49.46 -1.61
C GLN A 156 -28.71 -50.83 -1.84
N GLN A 157 -28.06 -51.05 -2.98
CA GLN A 157 -27.35 -52.31 -3.27
C GLN A 157 -26.25 -52.58 -2.25
N ARG A 158 -25.43 -51.57 -1.93
CA ARG A 158 -24.40 -51.68 -0.88
C ARG A 158 -25.01 -52.04 0.48
N GLN A 159 -26.16 -51.45 0.82
CA GLN A 159 -26.84 -51.75 2.07
C GLN A 159 -27.30 -53.22 2.12
N GLN A 160 -27.88 -53.73 1.03
CA GLN A 160 -28.29 -55.13 0.91
C GLN A 160 -27.10 -56.10 0.98
N GLU A 161 -25.98 -55.77 0.34
CA GLU A 161 -24.75 -56.57 0.40
C GLU A 161 -24.20 -56.64 1.83
N VAL A 162 -24.15 -55.50 2.53
CA VAL A 162 -23.72 -55.44 3.93
C VAL A 162 -24.66 -56.26 4.83
N GLU A 163 -25.97 -56.24 4.57
CA GLU A 163 -26.94 -57.06 5.30
C GLU A 163 -26.73 -58.55 5.04
N SER A 164 -26.56 -58.96 3.78
CA SER A 164 -26.29 -60.35 3.42
C SER A 164 -24.98 -60.86 4.03
N LEU A 165 -23.92 -60.07 3.99
CA LEU A 165 -22.64 -60.42 4.63
C LEU A 165 -22.77 -60.53 6.15
N ARG A 166 -23.60 -59.68 6.78
CA ARG A 166 -23.87 -59.78 8.23
C ARG A 166 -24.59 -61.07 8.57
N GLU A 167 -25.59 -61.44 7.78
CA GLU A 167 -26.32 -62.70 7.93
C GLU A 167 -25.40 -63.91 7.77
N GLU A 168 -24.54 -63.91 6.75
CA GLU A 168 -23.55 -64.97 6.53
C GLU A 168 -22.55 -65.06 7.68
N VAL A 169 -22.05 -63.93 8.16
CA VAL A 169 -21.16 -63.90 9.34
C VAL A 169 -21.87 -64.42 10.59
N THR A 170 -23.14 -64.08 10.80
CA THR A 170 -23.90 -64.63 11.93
C THR A 170 -24.07 -66.14 11.82
N HIS A 171 -24.42 -66.64 10.63
CA HIS A 171 -24.58 -68.06 10.38
C HIS A 171 -23.27 -68.83 10.56
N LEU A 172 -22.16 -68.32 10.00
CA LEU A 172 -20.83 -68.91 10.19
C LEU A 172 -20.39 -68.91 11.65
N ARG A 173 -20.70 -67.83 12.40
CA ARG A 173 -20.43 -67.77 13.85
C ARG A 173 -21.23 -68.79 14.64
N GLU A 174 -22.49 -69.03 14.27
CA GLU A 174 -23.33 -70.07 14.88
C GLU A 174 -22.80 -71.47 14.56
N LEU A 175 -22.41 -71.71 13.31
CA LEU A 175 -21.81 -72.98 12.89
C LEU A 175 -20.52 -73.27 13.65
N VAL A 176 -19.60 -72.31 13.73
CA VAL A 176 -18.35 -72.44 14.50
C VAL A 176 -18.63 -72.73 15.98
N ARG A 177 -19.63 -72.06 16.57
CA ARG A 177 -20.03 -72.31 17.95
C ARG A 177 -20.54 -73.74 18.15
N SER A 178 -21.38 -74.22 17.23
CA SER A 178 -21.89 -75.61 17.28
C SER A 178 -20.78 -76.66 17.12
N LEU A 179 -19.76 -76.38 16.30
CA LEU A 179 -18.59 -77.23 16.13
C LEU A 179 -17.68 -77.22 17.38
N GLN A 180 -17.53 -76.06 18.03
CA GLN A 180 -16.75 -75.93 19.26
C GLN A 180 -17.43 -76.61 20.46
N ASP A 181 -18.77 -76.57 20.53
CA ASP A 181 -19.55 -77.25 21.56
C ASP A 181 -19.67 -78.77 21.30
N GLY A 182 -19.36 -79.24 20.08
CA GLY A 182 -19.66 -80.60 19.58
C GLY A 182 -18.57 -81.67 19.64
N GLY A 183 -17.32 -81.38 20.01
CA GLY A 183 -16.35 -82.46 20.24
C GLY A 183 -14.87 -82.16 20.01
N ALA A 184 -14.10 -82.37 21.07
CA ALA A 184 -12.66 -82.60 21.03
C ALA A 184 -12.34 -84.00 20.47
N LEU A 185 -12.23 -84.16 19.15
CA LEU A 185 -11.41 -85.18 18.46
C LEU A 185 -11.63 -85.07 16.95
N VAL A 186 -10.64 -84.61 16.19
CA VAL A 186 -10.10 -85.27 14.98
C VAL A 186 -8.81 -84.52 14.62
N HIS A 187 -7.70 -85.24 14.72
CA HIS A 187 -6.45 -84.89 14.06
C HIS A 187 -6.54 -85.36 12.60
N SER A 188 -5.98 -84.57 11.68
CA SER A 188 -5.60 -84.97 10.31
C SER A 188 -6.70 -84.94 9.23
N GLN A 189 -7.02 -83.75 8.72
CA GLN A 189 -7.20 -83.54 7.28
C GLN A 189 -7.16 -82.03 6.97
N ASP A 190 -5.97 -81.48 6.81
CA ASP A 190 -5.83 -80.06 6.43
C ASP A 190 -4.75 -79.86 5.36
N ASP A 191 -4.86 -80.62 4.28
CA ASP A 191 -4.07 -80.39 3.06
C ASP A 191 -4.89 -79.59 2.00
N SER A 192 -6.21 -79.51 2.16
CA SER A 192 -7.09 -78.75 1.28
C SER A 192 -7.24 -77.27 1.66
N SER A 193 -7.23 -76.91 2.96
CA SER A 193 -7.26 -75.49 3.37
C SER A 193 -5.90 -74.81 3.27
N MET A 194 -4.80 -75.56 3.41
CA MET A 194 -3.44 -75.09 3.09
C MET A 194 -3.27 -74.85 1.59
N HIS A 195 -3.87 -75.70 0.73
CA HIS A 195 -3.89 -75.42 -0.71
C HIS A 195 -4.80 -74.24 -1.09
N SER A 196 -5.97 -74.06 -0.48
CA SER A 196 -6.81 -72.88 -0.78
C SER A 196 -6.17 -71.58 -0.29
N SER A 197 -5.63 -71.55 0.93
CA SER A 197 -4.95 -70.38 1.47
C SER A 197 -3.65 -70.05 0.74
N SER A 198 -2.88 -71.05 0.30
CA SER A 198 -1.69 -70.82 -0.55
C SER A 198 -2.05 -70.36 -1.97
N LEU A 199 -3.16 -70.83 -2.54
CA LEU A 199 -3.69 -70.32 -3.81
C LEU A 199 -4.21 -68.89 -3.68
N ASP A 200 -4.88 -68.56 -2.58
CA ASP A 200 -5.38 -67.21 -2.29
C ASP A 200 -4.24 -66.24 -1.99
N LEU A 201 -3.19 -66.68 -1.27
CA LEU A 201 -1.95 -65.93 -1.07
C LEU A 201 -1.22 -65.68 -2.39
N ARG A 202 -1.18 -66.67 -3.30
CA ARG A 202 -0.62 -66.48 -4.65
C ARG A 202 -1.41 -65.48 -5.46
N LYS A 203 -2.75 -65.55 -5.46
CA LYS A 203 -3.60 -64.53 -6.11
C LYS A 203 -3.43 -63.14 -5.48
N GLN A 204 -3.24 -63.07 -4.16
CA GLN A 204 -2.98 -61.81 -3.47
C GLN A 204 -1.59 -61.25 -3.82
N MET A 205 -0.59 -62.11 -3.98
CA MET A 205 0.75 -61.72 -4.43
C MET A 205 0.72 -61.21 -5.87
N GLU A 206 0.10 -61.95 -6.79
CA GLU A 206 -0.06 -61.55 -8.20
C GLU A 206 -0.85 -60.24 -8.32
N SER A 207 -1.93 -60.06 -7.55
CA SER A 207 -2.71 -58.81 -7.57
C SER A 207 -1.94 -57.63 -6.97
N SER A 208 -1.11 -57.87 -5.95
CA SER A 208 -0.22 -56.85 -5.37
C SER A 208 0.91 -56.47 -6.34
N GLU A 209 1.51 -57.46 -7.01
CA GLU A 209 2.53 -57.24 -8.05
C GLU A 209 1.96 -56.45 -9.23
N LEU A 210 0.76 -56.82 -9.70
CA LEU A 210 0.06 -56.09 -10.76
C LEU A 210 -0.27 -54.65 -10.33
N ARG A 211 -0.67 -54.44 -9.07
CA ARG A 211 -0.90 -53.09 -8.53
C ARG A 211 0.40 -52.29 -8.49
N ASN A 212 1.50 -52.89 -8.06
CA ASN A 212 2.82 -52.24 -8.05
C ASN A 212 3.33 -51.94 -9.47
N GLN A 213 3.09 -52.83 -10.43
CA GLN A 213 3.41 -52.61 -11.84
C GLN A 213 2.61 -51.43 -12.41
N ARG A 214 1.28 -51.42 -12.22
CA ARG A 214 0.43 -50.30 -12.62
C ARG A 214 0.86 -48.99 -11.96
N LEU A 215 1.27 -49.03 -10.70
CA LEU A 215 1.76 -47.85 -10.00
C LEU A 215 3.08 -47.33 -10.61
N LYS A 216 4.02 -48.22 -10.94
CA LYS A 216 5.26 -47.88 -11.66
C LYS A 216 4.95 -47.27 -13.03
N GLU A 217 4.02 -47.84 -13.78
CA GLU A 217 3.60 -47.32 -15.09
C GLU A 217 2.97 -45.93 -14.98
N VAL A 218 2.07 -45.72 -14.00
CA VAL A 218 1.46 -44.41 -13.76
C VAL A 218 2.50 -43.38 -13.35
N PHE A 219 3.44 -43.76 -12.47
CA PHE A 219 4.52 -42.89 -12.03
C PHE A 219 5.45 -42.50 -13.19
N GLN A 220 5.87 -43.47 -14.01
CA GLN A 220 6.66 -43.21 -15.22
C GLN A 220 5.92 -42.30 -16.19
N ARG A 221 4.63 -42.54 -16.43
CA ARG A 221 3.79 -41.70 -17.29
C ARG A 221 3.70 -40.27 -16.76
N LYS A 222 3.51 -40.10 -15.44
CA LYS A 222 3.41 -38.79 -14.80
C LYS A 222 4.74 -38.03 -14.80
N ILE A 223 5.86 -38.72 -14.58
CA ILE A 223 7.19 -38.11 -14.74
C ILE A 223 7.40 -37.68 -16.20
N GLN A 224 7.06 -38.53 -17.18
CA GLN A 224 7.22 -38.18 -18.59
C GLN A 224 6.36 -36.98 -18.98
N GLU A 225 5.11 -36.92 -18.51
CA GLU A 225 4.21 -35.77 -18.68
C GLU A 225 4.84 -34.50 -18.09
N PHE A 226 5.32 -34.55 -16.85
CA PHE A 226 5.98 -33.41 -16.21
C PHE A 226 7.23 -32.96 -16.96
N ARG A 227 8.09 -33.91 -17.37
CA ARG A 227 9.31 -33.61 -18.15
C ARG A 227 8.97 -32.94 -19.49
N THR A 228 7.90 -33.39 -20.15
CA THR A 228 7.42 -32.80 -21.40
C THR A 228 6.95 -31.36 -21.17
N VAL A 229 6.20 -31.10 -20.11
CA VAL A 229 5.78 -29.74 -19.74
C VAL A 229 6.98 -28.85 -19.42
N CYS A 230 7.94 -29.32 -18.63
CA CYS A 230 9.16 -28.57 -18.34
C CYS A 230 9.97 -28.25 -19.61
N TYR A 231 10.07 -29.19 -20.54
CA TYR A 231 10.76 -28.99 -21.82
C TYR A 231 10.08 -27.90 -22.65
N VAL A 232 8.76 -27.93 -22.80
CA VAL A 232 8.01 -26.93 -23.57
C VAL A 232 8.05 -25.55 -22.93
N LEU A 233 7.95 -25.47 -21.58
CA LEU A 233 7.88 -24.19 -20.88
C LEU A 233 9.25 -23.52 -20.69
N THR A 234 10.29 -24.29 -20.39
CA THR A 234 11.61 -23.74 -20.04
C THR A 234 12.64 -23.89 -21.17
N GLY A 235 12.35 -24.72 -22.18
CA GLY A 235 13.28 -25.07 -23.24
C GLY A 235 14.30 -26.15 -22.85
N TYR A 236 14.24 -26.70 -21.64
CA TYR A 236 15.22 -27.69 -21.16
C TYR A 236 14.61 -29.09 -20.97
N GLN A 237 15.24 -30.08 -21.61
CA GLN A 237 14.97 -31.48 -21.37
C GLN A 237 15.83 -31.93 -20.18
N ILE A 238 15.17 -32.32 -19.08
CA ILE A 238 15.82 -32.73 -17.83
C ILE A 238 15.82 -34.26 -17.75
N ASP A 239 16.99 -34.89 -17.89
CA ASP A 239 17.21 -36.33 -17.79
C ASP A 239 17.93 -36.71 -16.50
N ILE A 240 17.55 -37.82 -15.88
CA ILE A 240 18.26 -38.40 -14.73
C ILE A 240 19.29 -39.37 -15.29
N THR A 241 20.58 -39.13 -15.04
CA THR A 241 21.67 -39.94 -15.59
C THR A 241 22.11 -41.03 -14.61
N THR A 242 22.78 -40.61 -13.53
CA THR A 242 23.20 -41.45 -12.41
C THR A 242 22.59 -40.89 -11.12
N GLU A 243 22.82 -41.56 -9.98
CA GLU A 243 22.30 -41.08 -8.70
C GLU A 243 22.71 -39.62 -8.44
N ASN A 244 21.70 -38.77 -8.23
CA ASN A 244 21.82 -37.34 -7.97
C ASN A 244 22.39 -36.49 -9.12
N GLN A 245 22.44 -36.98 -10.35
CA GLN A 245 22.90 -36.21 -11.51
C GLN A 245 21.80 -36.00 -12.55
N TYR A 246 21.60 -34.75 -12.91
CA TYR A 246 20.58 -34.27 -13.82
C TYR A 246 21.24 -33.65 -15.05
N ARG A 247 20.99 -34.23 -16.21
CA ARG A 247 21.42 -33.71 -17.50
C ARG A 247 20.34 -32.80 -18.06
N LEU A 248 20.72 -31.59 -18.44
CA LEU A 248 19.87 -30.60 -19.07
C LEU A 248 20.35 -30.42 -20.51
N THR A 249 19.48 -30.71 -21.46
CA THR A 249 19.70 -30.44 -22.89
C THR A 249 18.75 -29.34 -23.33
N SER A 250 19.30 -28.28 -23.92
CA SER A 250 18.48 -27.16 -24.43
C SER A 250 17.80 -27.56 -25.75
N VAL A 251 16.59 -27.05 -25.98
CA VAL A 251 15.90 -27.11 -27.28
C VAL A 251 16.67 -26.40 -28.39
N TYR A 252 17.49 -25.41 -28.01
CA TYR A 252 18.33 -24.62 -28.92
C TYR A 252 19.79 -25.09 -28.92
N ALA A 253 20.06 -26.33 -28.53
CA ALA A 253 21.41 -26.90 -28.56
C ALA A 253 21.94 -26.98 -30.01
N GLU A 254 23.17 -26.51 -30.24
CA GLU A 254 23.80 -26.51 -31.57
C GLU A 254 24.29 -27.92 -31.96
N HIS A 255 24.76 -28.69 -30.97
CA HIS A 255 25.21 -30.08 -31.14
C HIS A 255 24.45 -31.05 -30.24
N MET A 256 24.34 -32.31 -30.66
CA MET A 256 23.62 -33.34 -29.90
C MET A 256 24.24 -33.64 -28.52
N ASP A 257 25.54 -33.36 -28.37
CA ASP A 257 26.29 -33.60 -27.14
C ASP A 257 26.27 -32.39 -26.19
N ASP A 258 25.72 -31.25 -26.62
CA ASP A 258 25.65 -30.04 -25.82
C ASP A 258 24.65 -30.21 -24.68
N SER A 259 25.19 -30.46 -23.50
CA SER A 259 24.39 -30.66 -22.31
C SER A 259 25.08 -30.13 -21.06
N LEU A 260 24.26 -29.60 -20.16
CA LEU A 260 24.66 -29.16 -18.84
C LEU A 260 24.40 -30.27 -17.84
N LEU A 261 25.36 -30.57 -16.98
CA LEU A 261 25.22 -31.62 -15.99
C LEU A 261 25.20 -31.01 -14.59
N PHE A 262 24.10 -31.20 -13.86
CA PHE A 262 23.94 -30.73 -12.48
C PHE A 262 23.95 -31.89 -11.51
N LYS A 263 24.70 -31.77 -10.42
CA LYS A 263 24.72 -32.73 -9.33
C LYS A 263 24.08 -32.13 -8.09
N LYS A 264 23.15 -32.87 -7.47
CA LYS A 264 22.59 -32.49 -6.16
C LYS A 264 23.63 -32.80 -5.07
N THR A 265 24.06 -31.76 -4.36
CA THR A 265 24.95 -31.86 -3.20
C THR A 265 24.10 -31.77 -1.92
N GLY A 266 24.03 -32.86 -1.15
CA GLY A 266 23.31 -32.92 0.13
C GLY A 266 22.77 -34.32 0.44
N PRO A 267 22.40 -34.62 1.70
CA PRO A 267 21.89 -35.93 2.10
C PRO A 267 20.58 -36.28 1.38
N MET A 268 20.44 -37.54 0.98
CA MET A 268 19.24 -38.08 0.35
C MET A 268 18.02 -37.83 1.24
N GLY A 269 16.99 -37.17 0.70
CA GLY A 269 15.72 -36.91 1.42
C GLY A 269 15.60 -35.57 2.15
N GLY A 270 16.65 -34.74 2.20
CA GLY A 270 16.59 -33.40 2.80
C GLY A 270 16.13 -32.30 1.84
N SER A 271 15.32 -31.37 2.35
CA SER A 271 14.89 -30.12 1.66
C SER A 271 16.05 -29.16 1.34
N ASN A 272 17.25 -29.39 1.88
CA ASN A 272 18.40 -28.46 1.83
C ASN A 272 19.52 -28.95 0.89
N GLY A 273 19.17 -29.59 -0.23
CA GLY A 273 20.18 -29.95 -1.24
C GLY A 273 20.42 -28.80 -2.22
N SER A 274 21.65 -28.29 -2.30
CA SER A 274 22.04 -27.35 -3.36
C SER A 274 22.36 -28.10 -4.66
N MET A 275 22.12 -27.48 -5.81
CA MET A 275 22.51 -28.02 -7.11
C MET A 275 23.85 -27.40 -7.53
N GLN A 276 24.80 -28.22 -7.99
CA GLN A 276 26.11 -27.79 -8.47
C GLN A 276 26.28 -28.16 -9.94
N LEU A 277 26.70 -27.20 -10.77
CA LEU A 277 27.07 -27.45 -12.15
C LEU A 277 28.39 -28.23 -12.21
N MET A 278 28.41 -29.32 -12.97
CA MET A 278 29.60 -30.08 -13.29
C MET A 278 30.20 -29.60 -14.61
N GLU A 279 31.50 -29.72 -14.74
CA GLU A 279 32.21 -29.34 -15.97
C GLU A 279 31.88 -30.33 -17.10
N THR A 280 31.31 -29.81 -18.18
CA THR A 280 31.13 -30.48 -19.47
C THR A 280 31.82 -29.65 -20.56
N GLU A 281 32.06 -30.24 -21.74
CA GLU A 281 32.62 -29.48 -22.87
C GLU A 281 31.76 -28.25 -23.21
N PHE A 282 30.44 -28.41 -23.18
CA PHE A 282 29.50 -27.31 -23.35
C PHE A 282 29.60 -26.27 -22.23
N SER A 283 29.68 -26.68 -20.96
CA SER A 283 29.75 -25.72 -19.85
C SER A 283 31.00 -24.84 -19.89
N LYS A 284 32.12 -25.34 -20.44
CA LYS A 284 33.36 -24.56 -20.61
C LYS A 284 33.17 -23.38 -21.56
N THR A 285 32.29 -23.51 -22.56
CA THR A 285 31.99 -22.41 -23.50
C THR A 285 31.20 -21.27 -22.85
N LEU A 286 30.53 -21.54 -21.72
CA LEU A 286 29.65 -20.59 -21.01
C LEU A 286 30.33 -19.94 -19.79
N GLY A 287 31.66 -19.91 -19.76
CA GLY A 287 32.45 -19.51 -18.58
C GLY A 287 32.07 -18.14 -18.00
N GLU A 288 31.82 -17.14 -18.84
CA GLU A 288 31.42 -15.79 -18.39
C GLU A 288 30.05 -15.80 -17.70
N MET A 289 29.07 -16.52 -18.27
CA MET A 289 27.73 -16.66 -17.70
C MET A 289 27.75 -17.47 -16.39
N VAL A 290 28.62 -18.48 -16.30
CA VAL A 290 28.84 -19.25 -15.07
C VAL A 290 29.42 -18.35 -13.97
N ALA A 291 30.45 -17.55 -14.29
CA ALA A 291 31.04 -16.57 -13.37
C ALA A 291 30.02 -15.56 -12.85
N LEU A 292 29.22 -14.98 -13.74
CA LEU A 292 28.25 -13.96 -13.37
C LEU A 292 27.05 -14.56 -12.60
N HIS A 293 26.37 -15.55 -13.17
CA HIS A 293 25.07 -15.99 -12.66
C HIS A 293 25.19 -17.06 -11.57
N LEU A 294 26.15 -17.98 -11.67
CA LEU A 294 26.32 -19.06 -10.68
C LEU A 294 27.26 -18.67 -9.54
N HIS A 295 28.38 -17.98 -9.81
CA HIS A 295 29.32 -17.59 -8.75
C HIS A 295 28.94 -16.27 -8.06
N HIS A 296 28.65 -15.21 -8.81
CA HIS A 296 28.35 -13.90 -8.22
C HIS A 296 26.89 -13.81 -7.74
N GLN A 297 25.92 -14.09 -8.61
CA GLN A 297 24.49 -13.98 -8.28
C GLN A 297 23.93 -15.20 -7.55
N LYS A 298 24.62 -16.35 -7.58
CA LYS A 298 24.21 -17.62 -6.94
C LYS A 298 22.79 -18.07 -7.36
N SER A 299 22.41 -17.86 -8.62
CA SER A 299 21.07 -18.15 -9.13
C SER A 299 21.13 -19.03 -10.37
N ILE A 300 20.73 -20.30 -10.22
CA ILE A 300 20.60 -21.23 -11.34
C ILE A 300 19.50 -20.81 -12.32
N PRO A 301 18.31 -20.33 -11.87
CA PRO A 301 17.30 -19.84 -12.80
C PRO A 301 17.80 -18.66 -13.65
N ALA A 302 18.57 -17.73 -13.08
CA ALA A 302 19.15 -16.62 -13.84
C ALA A 302 20.16 -17.12 -14.87
N PHE A 303 21.02 -18.08 -14.49
CA PHE A 303 21.97 -18.72 -15.40
C PHE A 303 21.29 -19.42 -16.57
N LEU A 304 20.32 -20.31 -16.31
CA LEU A 304 19.60 -21.03 -17.36
C LEU A 304 18.83 -20.09 -18.28
N SER A 305 18.25 -19.01 -17.75
CA SER A 305 17.56 -18.00 -18.56
C SER A 305 18.53 -17.28 -19.51
N ALA A 306 19.71 -16.88 -19.01
CA ALA A 306 20.72 -16.23 -19.83
C ALA A 306 21.24 -17.16 -20.94
N VAL A 307 21.50 -18.43 -20.61
CA VAL A 307 21.93 -19.44 -21.59
C VAL A 307 20.84 -19.69 -22.65
N THR A 308 19.57 -19.78 -22.26
CA THR A 308 18.46 -19.94 -23.22
C THR A 308 18.38 -18.77 -24.19
N LEU A 309 18.51 -17.53 -23.70
CA LEU A 309 18.48 -16.34 -24.55
C LEU A 309 19.69 -16.27 -25.49
N ASP A 310 20.88 -16.62 -25.01
CA ASP A 310 22.10 -16.66 -25.83
C ASP A 310 21.97 -17.71 -26.95
N LEU A 311 21.63 -18.95 -26.61
CA LEU A 311 21.44 -20.03 -27.59
C LEU A 311 20.34 -19.69 -28.62
N PHE A 312 19.23 -19.12 -28.15
CA PHE A 312 18.15 -18.68 -29.04
C PHE A 312 18.64 -17.58 -30.01
N SER A 313 19.43 -16.61 -29.52
CA SER A 313 19.99 -15.55 -30.36
C SER A 313 20.91 -16.13 -31.44
N ARG A 314 21.79 -17.07 -31.08
CA ARG A 314 22.69 -17.73 -32.04
C ARG A 314 21.93 -18.49 -33.12
N GLN A 315 20.83 -19.13 -32.76
CA GLN A 315 20.00 -19.88 -33.71
C GLN A 315 19.15 -18.98 -34.62
N THR A 316 18.78 -17.77 -34.15
CA THR A 316 17.92 -16.82 -34.89
C THR A 316 18.70 -15.74 -35.64
N THR A 317 20.00 -15.63 -35.41
CA THR A 317 20.88 -14.74 -36.18
C THR A 317 21.25 -15.42 -37.50
N ILE A 318 20.34 -15.31 -38.48
CA ILE A 318 20.65 -15.49 -39.91
C ILE A 318 21.25 -14.20 -40.44
#